data_AF-A0AAV1W0V1-F1
#
_entry.id   AF-A0AAV1W0V1-F1
#
_cell.length_a   1.000
_cell.length_b   1.000
_cell.length_c   1.000
_cell.angle_alpha   90.00
_cell.angle_beta   90.00
_cell.angle_gamma   90.00
#
_symmetry.space_group_name_H-M   'P 1'
#
loop_
_entity.id
_entity.type
_entity.pdbx_description
1 polymer ?
#
loop_
_entity_poly.entity_id
_entity_poly.type
_entity_poly.pdbx_seq_one_letter_code
_entity_poly.pdbx_strand_id
1 'polypeptide(L)'
;MADNEEPVPTDITISAIPFSKYERWQWWFLVALCIVFLVVGQSGAVILGRFYYDQGGNSTWMATLVQTVAFPILYIPFFLIPSSPEASTSSAPPSIKVIVLIYFALGVLLAANNMMYSVGLLYLSASTYSLICASQLAFNALFSYFINSEKFSAFIINSAVIVTFSSALLAVNEDSGGPSAVSESKHIIGVLCTIGASAIYSLLLSLMQLTFQKVLKKETFSVVLEMQIYTSLVASCACVVGLFASGEWHTLHGEMSDFRKGGLAYVMTLVWTAVAWQLTSVAVVGLIFLVSALYSNVISTVALAVTPIAALIVFHDKMNGVKIISMLLALWGFSSYIYQNYLDDLKARRIAASKTHNDSC
;
A
#
# COMPACT_ATOMS: atom_id res chain seq x y z
N MET A 1 51.41 20.97 -17.04
CA MET A 1 51.77 19.84 -16.15
C MET A 1 50.48 19.50 -15.42
N ALA A 2 49.92 18.34 -15.79
CA ALA A 2 48.62 17.74 -15.47
C ALA A 2 47.71 18.44 -14.44
N ASP A 3 46.55 18.92 -14.93
CA ASP A 3 45.33 19.04 -14.13
C ASP A 3 44.72 17.64 -13.98
N ASN A 4 44.54 17.21 -12.73
CA ASN A 4 43.82 15.98 -12.37
C ASN A 4 42.31 16.24 -12.50
N GLU A 5 41.74 15.93 -13.66
CA GLU A 5 40.30 15.68 -13.78
C GLU A 5 40.01 14.25 -13.31
N GLU A 6 39.34 14.13 -12.15
CA GLU A 6 38.69 12.89 -11.77
C GLU A 6 37.62 12.54 -12.81
N PRO A 7 37.60 11.30 -13.34
CA PRO A 7 36.57 10.91 -14.29
C PRO A 7 35.22 10.84 -13.56
N VAL A 8 34.33 11.78 -13.92
CA VAL A 8 32.89 11.69 -13.67
C VAL A 8 32.42 10.35 -14.26
N PRO A 9 31.70 9.49 -13.51
CA PRO A 9 31.19 8.25 -14.07
C PRO A 9 30.05 8.57 -15.04
N THR A 10 30.41 8.75 -16.31
CA THR A 10 29.55 8.71 -17.47
C THR A 10 29.13 7.27 -17.72
N ASP A 11 28.16 6.80 -16.94
CA ASP A 11 27.32 5.68 -17.33
C ASP A 11 26.04 5.68 -16.47
N ILE A 12 25.10 6.55 -16.83
CA ILE A 12 23.68 6.27 -16.58
C ILE A 12 23.18 5.60 -17.87
N THR A 13 23.80 4.47 -18.20
CA THR A 13 23.11 3.44 -18.98
C THR A 13 21.85 3.16 -18.17
N ILE A 14 20.68 3.47 -18.76
CA ILE A 14 19.39 2.98 -18.29
C ILE A 14 19.62 1.51 -18.01
N SER A 15 19.73 1.17 -16.72
CA SER A 15 20.09 -0.16 -16.28
C SER A 15 19.17 -1.10 -17.04
N ALA A 16 19.77 -1.92 -17.91
CA ALA A 16 19.05 -2.89 -18.69
C ALA A 16 18.12 -3.61 -17.72
N ILE A 17 16.83 -3.32 -17.83
CA ILE A 17 15.80 -3.99 -17.04
C ILE A 17 16.04 -5.48 -17.31
N PRO A 18 15.98 -6.39 -16.31
CA PRO A 18 16.45 -7.78 -16.44
C PRO A 18 15.50 -8.63 -17.32
N PHE A 19 15.22 -8.17 -18.55
CA PHE A 19 14.31 -8.75 -19.53
C PHE A 19 15.03 -9.57 -20.60
N SER A 20 16.25 -10.05 -20.34
CA SER A 20 16.84 -11.08 -21.20
C SER A 20 16.27 -12.48 -20.94
N LYS A 21 15.37 -12.65 -19.95
CA LYS A 21 14.95 -13.97 -19.45
C LYS A 21 13.51 -14.41 -19.78
N TYR A 22 12.63 -13.51 -20.23
CA TYR A 22 11.22 -13.83 -20.49
C TYR A 22 10.81 -13.48 -21.92
N GLU A 23 10.05 -14.37 -22.56
CA GLU A 23 9.44 -14.07 -23.85
C GLU A 23 8.35 -13.00 -23.70
N ARG A 24 8.12 -12.21 -24.76
CA ARG A 24 7.18 -11.07 -24.75
C ARG A 24 5.78 -11.45 -24.25
N TRP A 25 5.29 -12.64 -24.58
CA TRP A 25 3.99 -13.12 -24.11
C TRP A 25 3.99 -13.45 -22.61
N GLN A 26 5.05 -14.06 -22.09
CA GLN A 26 5.21 -14.34 -20.66
C GLN A 26 5.23 -13.05 -19.84
N TRP A 27 5.89 -12.01 -20.35
CA TRP A 27 5.90 -10.69 -19.72
C TRP A 27 4.49 -10.09 -19.62
N TRP A 28 3.75 -10.05 -20.73
CA TRP A 28 2.38 -9.54 -20.74
C TRP A 28 1.45 -10.33 -19.82
N PHE A 29 1.59 -11.66 -19.80
CA PHE A 29 0.85 -12.51 -18.87
C PHE A 29 1.15 -12.16 -17.41
N LEU A 30 2.43 -11.99 -17.06
CA LEU A 30 2.84 -11.69 -15.68
C LEU A 30 2.38 -10.29 -15.23
N VAL A 31 2.43 -9.29 -16.12
CA VAL A 31 1.86 -7.96 -15.85
C VAL A 31 0.36 -8.05 -15.62
N ALA A 32 -0.39 -8.75 -16.48
CA ALA A 32 -1.83 -8.94 -16.31
C ALA A 32 -2.17 -9.66 -15.00
N LEU A 33 -1.41 -10.70 -14.66
CA LEU A 33 -1.54 -11.43 -13.39
C LEU A 33 -1.34 -10.51 -12.19
N CYS A 34 -0.30 -9.67 -12.19
CA CYS A 34 -0.06 -8.71 -11.11
C CYS A 34 -1.20 -7.69 -10.99
N ILE A 35 -1.74 -7.18 -12.10
CA ILE A 35 -2.89 -6.26 -12.06
C ILE A 35 -4.10 -6.95 -11.41
N VAL A 36 -4.41 -8.19 -11.81
CA VAL A 36 -5.51 -8.96 -11.22
C VAL A 36 -5.28 -9.19 -9.73
N PHE A 37 -4.09 -9.65 -9.33
CA PHE A 37 -3.76 -9.87 -7.92
C PHE A 37 -3.83 -8.59 -7.08
N LEU A 38 -3.44 -7.45 -7.65
CA LEU A 38 -3.52 -6.16 -6.96
C LEU A 38 -4.98 -5.75 -6.71
N VAL A 39 -5.82 -5.75 -7.76
CA VAL A 39 -7.22 -5.32 -7.67
C VAL A 39 -8.05 -6.27 -6.82
N VAL A 40 -7.92 -7.58 -7.05
CA VAL A 40 -8.64 -8.62 -6.31
C VAL A 40 -8.12 -8.72 -4.88
N GLY A 41 -6.81 -8.62 -4.66
CA GLY A 41 -6.21 -8.68 -3.32
C GLY A 41 -6.65 -7.51 -2.45
N GLN A 42 -6.53 -6.27 -2.94
CA GLN A 42 -6.93 -5.07 -2.18
C GLN A 42 -8.43 -5.11 -1.85
N SER A 43 -9.27 -5.33 -2.88
CA SER A 43 -10.71 -5.32 -2.70
C SER A 43 -11.20 -6.49 -1.86
N GLY A 44 -10.65 -7.69 -2.12
CA GLY A 44 -10.96 -8.90 -1.39
C GLY A 44 -10.58 -8.80 0.09
N ALA A 45 -9.40 -8.27 0.40
CA ALA A 45 -8.94 -8.11 1.77
C ALA A 45 -9.84 -7.17 2.59
N VAL A 46 -10.27 -6.03 2.01
CA VAL A 46 -11.21 -5.12 2.67
C VAL A 46 -12.57 -5.77 2.86
N ILE A 47 -13.08 -6.47 1.85
CA ILE A 47 -14.37 -7.16 1.92
C ILE A 47 -14.36 -8.27 2.98
N LEU A 48 -13.32 -9.10 2.99
CA LEU A 48 -13.17 -10.17 3.97
C LEU A 48 -12.98 -9.62 5.39
N GLY A 49 -12.22 -8.54 5.54
CA GLY A 49 -12.07 -7.83 6.82
C GLY A 49 -13.39 -7.28 7.34
N ARG A 50 -14.24 -6.72 6.46
CA ARG A 50 -15.58 -6.26 6.85
C ARG A 50 -16.49 -7.43 7.19
N PHE A 51 -16.43 -8.50 6.39
CA PHE A 51 -17.19 -9.72 6.62
C PHE A 51 -16.87 -10.33 7.99
N TYR A 52 -15.59 -10.35 8.40
CA TYR A 52 -15.18 -10.78 9.73
C TYR A 52 -15.95 -10.05 10.84
N TYR A 53 -16.00 -8.71 10.81
CA TYR A 53 -16.72 -7.94 11.81
C TYR A 53 -18.25 -8.12 11.72
N ASP A 54 -18.81 -8.17 10.51
CA ASP A 54 -20.26 -8.32 10.30
C ASP A 54 -20.80 -9.69 10.76
N GLN A 55 -19.96 -10.72 10.81
CA GLN A 55 -20.33 -12.07 11.27
C GLN A 55 -20.02 -12.32 12.75
N GLY A 56 -19.55 -11.32 13.50
CA GLY A 56 -19.35 -11.39 14.95
C GLY A 56 -17.89 -11.42 15.40
N GLY A 57 -16.92 -11.23 14.50
CA GLY A 57 -15.53 -10.99 14.87
C GLY A 57 -15.41 -9.71 15.69
N ASN A 58 -14.62 -9.74 16.76
CA ASN A 58 -14.47 -8.64 17.71
C ASN A 58 -13.01 -8.34 18.07
N SER A 59 -12.11 -9.31 17.90
CA SER A 59 -10.67 -9.13 18.13
C SER A 59 -10.06 -8.21 17.08
N THR A 60 -9.73 -7.00 17.50
CA THR A 60 -9.06 -6.00 16.66
C THR A 60 -7.61 -6.37 16.41
N TRP A 61 -6.93 -6.97 17.40
CA TRP A 61 -5.55 -7.44 17.23
C TRP A 61 -5.45 -8.61 16.26
N MET A 62 -6.43 -9.51 16.22
CA MET A 62 -6.48 -10.58 15.23
C MET A 62 -6.66 -10.03 13.81
N ALA A 63 -7.61 -9.11 13.63
CA ALA A 63 -7.82 -8.44 12.34
C ALA A 63 -6.57 -7.65 11.89
N THR A 64 -5.82 -7.10 12.85
CA THR A 64 -4.58 -6.35 12.61
C THR A 64 -3.43 -7.28 12.22
N LEU A 65 -3.26 -8.39 12.95
CA LEU A 65 -2.24 -9.41 12.73
C LEU A 65 -2.36 -10.01 11.33
N VAL A 66 -3.59 -10.34 10.92
CA VAL A 66 -3.88 -10.97 9.63
C VAL A 66 -3.40 -10.16 8.43
N GLN A 67 -3.29 -8.84 8.54
CA GLN A 67 -2.76 -7.99 7.45
C GLN A 67 -1.29 -8.28 7.12
N THR A 68 -0.51 -8.81 8.08
CA THR A 68 0.94 -9.00 7.93
C THR A 68 1.43 -10.42 8.21
N VAL A 69 0.67 -11.25 8.94
CA VAL A 69 1.10 -12.59 9.40
C VAL A 69 1.45 -13.55 8.25
N ALA A 70 0.88 -13.34 7.07
CA ALA A 70 1.16 -14.15 5.88
C ALA A 70 2.42 -13.70 5.12
N PHE A 71 3.25 -12.82 5.69
CA PHE A 71 4.55 -12.42 5.12
C PHE A 71 5.43 -13.60 4.63
N PRO A 72 5.37 -14.83 5.17
CA PRO A 72 6.17 -15.92 4.63
C PRO A 72 5.86 -16.26 3.17
N ILE A 73 4.67 -15.90 2.66
CA ILE A 73 4.32 -16.04 1.24
C ILE A 73 5.28 -15.23 0.35
N LEU A 74 5.81 -14.10 0.85
CA LEU A 74 6.78 -13.26 0.13
C LEU A 74 8.14 -13.96 -0.08
N TYR A 75 8.45 -15.02 0.66
CA TYR A 75 9.65 -15.81 0.38
C TYR A 75 9.55 -16.59 -0.93
N ILE A 76 8.35 -16.90 -1.41
CA ILE A 76 8.15 -17.60 -2.69
C ILE A 76 8.77 -16.80 -3.85
N PRO A 77 8.36 -15.54 -4.12
CA PRO A 77 9.01 -14.74 -5.15
C PRO A 77 10.47 -14.40 -4.82
N PHE A 78 10.82 -14.28 -3.54
CA PHE A 78 12.21 -14.02 -3.12
C PHE A 78 13.18 -15.13 -3.54
N PHE A 79 12.79 -16.40 -3.41
CA PHE A 79 13.63 -17.53 -3.81
C PHE A 79 13.53 -17.89 -5.30
N LEU A 80 12.37 -17.66 -5.92
CA LEU A 80 12.14 -18.02 -7.33
C LEU A 80 12.75 -17.03 -8.33
N ILE A 81 12.98 -15.77 -7.93
CA ILE A 81 13.52 -14.73 -8.80
C ILE A 81 15.01 -14.56 -8.46
N PRO A 82 15.93 -15.10 -9.27
CA PRO A 82 17.35 -15.00 -8.99
C PRO A 82 17.81 -13.55 -9.06
N SER A 83 18.44 -13.09 -7.99
CA SER A 83 19.14 -11.80 -7.95
C SER A 83 20.22 -11.80 -9.03
N SER A 84 20.28 -10.73 -9.84
CA SER A 84 21.39 -10.56 -10.77
C SER A 84 22.70 -10.53 -9.98
N PRO A 85 23.80 -11.15 -10.47
CA PRO A 85 25.10 -11.06 -9.82
C PRO A 85 25.46 -9.59 -9.59
N GLU A 86 25.80 -9.25 -8.35
CA GLU A 86 26.12 -7.88 -7.98
C GLU A 86 27.31 -7.38 -8.81
N ALA A 87 27.09 -6.31 -9.58
CA ALA A 87 28.21 -5.46 -9.98
C ALA A 87 28.74 -4.82 -8.68
N SER A 88 29.95 -5.20 -8.28
CA SER A 88 30.62 -4.71 -7.08
C SER A 88 30.85 -3.20 -7.18
N THR A 89 29.87 -2.42 -6.72
CA THR A 89 30.03 -0.98 -6.54
C THR A 89 30.75 -0.72 -5.22
N SER A 90 31.88 0.00 -5.33
CA SER A 90 32.81 0.40 -4.26
C SER A 90 32.18 1.38 -3.25
N SER A 91 31.06 1.01 -2.63
CA SER A 91 30.47 1.75 -1.52
C SER A 91 30.50 0.90 -0.27
N ALA A 92 30.98 1.47 0.84
CA ALA A 92 31.01 0.79 2.12
C ALA A 92 29.59 0.28 2.46
N PRO A 93 29.44 -1.00 2.87
CA PRO A 93 28.13 -1.55 3.17
C PRO A 93 27.45 -0.73 4.27
N PRO A 94 26.14 -0.44 4.15
CA PRO A 94 25.41 0.26 5.19
C PRO A 94 25.49 -0.46 6.53
N SER A 95 25.58 0.29 7.63
CA SER A 95 25.69 -0.29 8.97
C SER A 95 24.47 -1.15 9.27
N ILE A 96 24.68 -2.45 9.49
CA ILE A 96 23.61 -3.43 9.78
C ILE A 96 22.75 -2.96 10.96
N LYS A 97 23.35 -2.34 11.98
CA LYS A 97 22.62 -1.79 13.13
C LYS A 97 21.59 -0.73 12.74
N VAL A 98 21.93 0.12 11.77
CA VAL A 98 21.03 1.16 11.26
C VAL A 98 19.88 0.54 10.48
N ILE A 99 20.17 -0.46 9.64
CA ILE A 99 19.14 -1.18 8.86
C ILE A 99 18.14 -1.87 9.78
N VAL A 100 18.64 -2.59 10.79
CA VAL A 100 17.80 -3.28 11.79
C VAL A 100 16.92 -2.27 12.53
N LEU A 101 17.47 -1.13 12.94
CA LEU A 101 16.69 -0.08 13.61
C LEU A 101 15.59 0.50 12.71
N ILE A 102 15.90 0.73 11.43
CA ILE A 102 14.93 1.23 10.44
C ILE A 102 13.81 0.20 10.23
N TYR A 103 14.13 -1.06 10.00
CA TYR A 103 13.13 -2.12 9.81
C TYR A 103 12.27 -2.32 11.04
N PHE A 104 12.87 -2.23 12.23
CA PHE A 104 12.14 -2.26 13.48
C PHE A 104 11.16 -1.09 13.60
N ALA A 105 11.62 0.15 13.39
CA ALA A 105 10.79 1.34 13.47
C ALA A 105 9.64 1.31 12.46
N LEU A 106 9.92 0.94 11.21
CA LEU A 106 8.92 0.80 10.15
C LEU A 106 7.92 -0.31 10.46
N GLY A 107 8.36 -1.45 11.00
CA GLY A 107 7.48 -2.55 11.38
C GLY A 107 6.55 -2.19 12.54
N VAL A 108 7.03 -1.47 13.55
CA VAL A 108 6.18 -0.95 14.64
C VAL A 108 5.16 0.07 14.11
N LEU A 109 5.60 0.97 13.23
CA LEU A 109 4.72 1.94 12.58
C LEU A 109 3.66 1.26 11.70
N LEU A 110 4.04 0.18 10.99
CA LEU A 110 3.12 -0.65 10.21
C LEU A 110 2.09 -1.37 11.09
N ALA A 111 2.49 -1.90 12.25
CA ALA A 111 1.53 -2.49 13.20
C ALA A 111 0.51 -1.45 13.71
N ALA A 112 0.98 -0.24 14.05
CA ALA A 112 0.09 0.85 14.46
C ALA A 112 -0.88 1.26 13.33
N ASN A 113 -0.37 1.38 12.11
CA ASN A 113 -1.17 1.63 10.91
C ASN A 113 -2.28 0.59 10.73
N ASN A 114 -1.90 -0.69 10.78
CA ASN A 114 -2.84 -1.80 10.57
C ASN A 114 -3.90 -1.83 11.67
N MET A 115 -3.53 -1.51 12.91
CA MET A 115 -4.48 -1.38 14.02
C MET A 115 -5.50 -0.28 13.76
N MET A 116 -5.04 0.90 13.33
CA MET A 116 -5.95 2.01 13.00
C MET A 116 -6.89 1.64 11.85
N TYR A 117 -6.41 0.93 10.83
CA TYR A 117 -7.28 0.41 9.77
C TYR A 117 -8.27 -0.64 10.26
N SER A 118 -7.85 -1.56 11.12
CA SER A 118 -8.74 -2.55 11.73
C SER A 118 -9.84 -1.90 12.57
N VAL A 119 -9.53 -0.85 13.33
CA VAL A 119 -10.52 -0.05 14.08
C VAL A 119 -11.43 0.75 13.14
N GLY A 120 -10.88 1.31 12.07
CA GLY A 120 -11.66 1.99 11.03
C GLY A 120 -12.71 1.08 10.41
N LEU A 121 -12.30 -0.12 10.00
CA LEU A 121 -13.17 -1.11 9.36
C LEU A 121 -14.19 -1.74 10.32
N LEU A 122 -13.90 -1.78 11.62
CA LEU A 122 -14.84 -2.21 12.67
C LEU A 122 -16.06 -1.29 12.72
N TYR A 123 -15.85 0.03 12.72
CA TYR A 123 -16.91 1.02 12.93
C TYR A 123 -17.52 1.59 11.64
N LEU A 124 -16.84 1.47 10.50
CA LEU A 124 -17.31 1.99 9.22
C LEU A 124 -17.77 0.86 8.29
N SER A 125 -18.76 1.15 7.45
CA SER A 125 -19.08 0.30 6.28
C SER A 125 -17.88 0.23 5.34
N ALA A 126 -17.69 -0.89 4.65
CA ALA A 126 -16.56 -1.10 3.75
C ALA A 126 -16.46 0.00 2.67
N SER A 127 -17.58 0.45 2.11
CA SER A 127 -17.60 1.54 1.13
C SER A 127 -17.06 2.88 1.69
N THR A 128 -17.57 3.34 2.84
CA THR A 128 -17.09 4.55 3.53
C THR A 128 -15.62 4.43 3.91
N TYR A 129 -15.21 3.30 4.50
CA TYR A 129 -13.82 3.03 4.85
C TYR A 129 -12.90 3.20 3.63
N SER A 130 -13.24 2.56 2.51
CA SER A 130 -12.42 2.62 1.30
C SER A 130 -12.37 4.00 0.67
N LEU A 131 -13.48 4.74 0.70
CA LEU A 131 -13.49 6.13 0.22
C LEU A 131 -12.63 7.05 1.08
N ILE A 132 -12.63 6.89 2.41
CA ILE A 132 -11.75 7.65 3.29
C ILE A 132 -10.29 7.25 3.06
N CYS A 133 -10.00 5.97 2.78
CA CYS A 133 -8.65 5.51 2.40
C CYS A 133 -8.12 6.21 1.15
N ALA A 134 -8.98 6.74 0.26
CA ALA A 134 -8.53 7.53 -0.88
C ALA A 134 -7.66 8.73 -0.45
N SER A 135 -7.91 9.30 0.73
CA SER A 135 -7.12 10.39 1.32
C SER A 135 -5.62 10.10 1.41
N GLN A 136 -5.21 8.82 1.37
CA GLN A 136 -3.81 8.43 1.23
C GLN A 136 -3.10 9.19 0.11
N LEU A 137 -3.75 9.44 -1.04
CA LEU A 137 -3.13 10.19 -2.14
C LEU A 137 -2.76 11.63 -1.76
N ALA A 138 -3.62 12.30 -0.99
CA ALA A 138 -3.35 13.65 -0.53
C ALA A 138 -2.15 13.68 0.42
N PHE A 139 -2.09 12.73 1.35
CA PHE A 139 -0.96 12.59 2.26
C PHE A 139 0.32 12.12 1.56
N ASN A 140 0.21 11.27 0.54
CA ASN A 140 1.34 10.78 -0.24
C ASN A 140 2.00 11.92 -1.01
N ALA A 141 1.17 12.76 -1.65
CA ALA A 141 1.64 14.01 -2.24
C ALA A 141 2.40 14.86 -1.21
N LEU A 142 1.78 15.13 -0.06
CA LEU A 142 2.35 15.93 1.02
C LEU A 142 3.72 15.40 1.48
N PHE A 143 3.80 14.13 1.86
CA PHE A 143 5.02 13.54 2.38
C PHE A 143 6.11 13.36 1.32
N SER A 144 5.77 13.01 0.08
CA SER A 144 6.76 12.92 -1.00
C SER A 144 7.40 14.28 -1.31
N TYR A 145 6.67 15.39 -1.17
CA TYR A 145 7.28 16.72 -1.27
C TYR A 145 8.19 17.06 -0.10
N PHE A 146 7.74 16.88 1.14
CA PHE A 146 8.51 17.28 2.32
C PHE A 146 9.72 16.36 2.60
N ILE A 147 9.56 15.06 2.37
CA ILE A 147 10.55 14.04 2.75
C ILE A 147 11.44 13.69 1.54
N ASN A 148 10.83 13.46 0.38
CA ASN A 148 11.54 13.03 -0.83
C ASN A 148 11.93 14.20 -1.74
N SER A 149 11.54 15.44 -1.40
CA SER A 149 11.80 16.65 -2.20
C SER A 149 11.29 16.54 -3.64
N GLU A 150 10.20 15.79 -3.87
CA GLU A 150 9.58 15.70 -5.18
C GLU A 150 8.89 17.02 -5.56
N LYS A 151 8.96 17.41 -6.83
CA LYS A 151 8.37 18.68 -7.28
C LYS A 151 6.86 18.51 -7.49
N PHE A 152 6.07 19.40 -6.91
CA PHE A 152 4.63 19.41 -7.13
C PHE A 152 4.24 20.00 -8.48
N SER A 153 3.28 19.34 -9.14
CA SER A 153 2.46 19.93 -10.19
C SER A 153 1.10 20.36 -9.63
N ALA A 154 0.49 21.36 -10.28
CA ALA A 154 -0.84 21.87 -9.92
C ALA A 154 -1.91 20.75 -9.86
N PHE A 155 -1.77 19.70 -10.66
CA PHE A 155 -2.70 18.56 -10.68
C PHE A 155 -2.58 17.64 -9.45
N ILE A 156 -1.39 17.50 -8.85
CA ILE A 156 -1.21 16.74 -7.60
C ILE A 156 -1.91 17.48 -6.45
N ILE A 157 -1.74 18.80 -6.38
CA ILE A 157 -2.41 19.65 -5.40
C ILE A 157 -3.92 19.60 -5.60
N ASN A 158 -4.40 19.70 -6.84
CA ASN A 158 -5.82 19.61 -7.15
C ASN A 158 -6.42 18.25 -6.73
N SER A 159 -5.74 17.15 -7.06
CA SER A 159 -6.15 15.80 -6.62
C SER A 159 -6.22 15.70 -5.09
N ALA A 160 -5.18 16.18 -4.39
CA ALA A 160 -5.12 16.16 -2.93
C ALA A 160 -6.29 16.94 -2.30
N VAL A 161 -6.59 18.14 -2.81
CA VAL A 161 -7.71 18.97 -2.33
C VAL A 161 -9.06 18.26 -2.54
N ILE A 162 -9.30 17.72 -3.74
CA ILE A 162 -10.55 17.04 -4.08
C ILE A 162 -10.79 15.81 -3.21
N VAL A 163 -9.74 14.99 -3.02
CA VAL A 163 -9.85 13.77 -2.21
C VAL A 163 -9.98 14.08 -0.71
N THR A 164 -9.34 15.16 -0.24
CA THR A 164 -9.52 15.65 1.13
C THR A 164 -10.97 16.12 1.34
N PHE A 165 -11.54 16.85 0.38
CA PHE A 165 -12.93 17.28 0.44
C PHE A 165 -13.90 16.08 0.39
N SER A 166 -13.64 15.08 -0.46
CA SER A 166 -14.42 13.84 -0.50
C SER A 166 -14.42 13.11 0.84
N SER A 167 -13.25 13.01 1.48
CA SER A 167 -13.10 12.36 2.79
C SER A 167 -13.76 13.16 3.91
N ALA A 168 -13.63 14.49 3.89
CA ALA A 168 -14.29 15.38 4.85
C ALA A 168 -15.82 15.33 4.71
N LEU A 169 -16.32 15.26 3.48
CA LEU A 169 -17.75 15.14 3.21
C LEU A 169 -18.30 13.83 3.77
N LEU A 170 -17.55 12.73 3.67
CA LEU A 170 -17.92 11.46 4.31
C LEU A 170 -17.79 11.47 5.83
N ALA A 171 -16.79 12.18 6.36
CA ALA A 171 -16.60 12.34 7.80
C ALA A 171 -17.76 13.06 8.48
N VAL A 172 -18.38 14.03 7.77
CA VAL A 172 -19.52 14.82 8.25
C VAL A 172 -20.86 14.16 7.87
N ASN A 173 -20.86 13.18 6.97
CA ASN A 173 -22.07 12.48 6.57
C ASN A 173 -22.45 11.42 7.61
N GLU A 174 -23.33 11.81 8.52
CA GLU A 174 -24.03 10.91 9.43
C GLU A 174 -25.03 10.02 8.66
N ASP A 175 -24.53 8.91 8.10
CA ASP A 175 -25.44 7.87 7.61
C ASP A 175 -26.00 7.11 8.82
N SER A 176 -27.30 7.27 9.05
CA SER A 176 -28.16 6.44 9.94
C SER A 176 -28.24 4.95 9.56
N GLY A 177 -27.35 4.49 8.66
CA GLY A 177 -27.29 3.14 8.11
C GLY A 177 -25.90 2.46 8.22
N GLY A 178 -25.00 2.98 9.07
CA GLY A 178 -23.84 2.20 9.54
C GLY A 178 -24.27 0.94 10.30
N PRO A 179 -23.35 0.01 10.63
CA PRO A 179 -23.67 -1.23 11.36
C PRO A 179 -24.68 -0.96 12.47
N SER A 180 -25.76 -1.71 12.45
CA SER A 180 -26.95 -1.54 13.30
C SER A 180 -26.54 -1.18 14.74
N ALA A 181 -26.90 0.03 15.19
CA ALA A 181 -26.68 0.54 16.55
C ALA A 181 -25.25 0.97 16.97
N VAL A 182 -24.40 1.43 16.04
CA VAL A 182 -23.15 2.11 16.43
C VAL A 182 -23.41 3.55 16.86
N SER A 183 -23.04 3.90 18.10
CA SER A 183 -23.10 5.26 18.65
C SER A 183 -22.27 6.24 17.82
N GLU A 184 -22.73 7.48 17.66
CA GLU A 184 -22.06 8.56 16.92
C GLU A 184 -20.56 8.68 17.26
N SER A 185 -20.20 8.53 18.52
CA SER A 185 -18.79 8.60 18.96
C SER A 185 -17.90 7.51 18.33
N LYS A 186 -18.43 6.30 18.14
CA LYS A 186 -17.69 5.20 17.50
C LYS A 186 -17.53 5.42 16.00
N HIS A 187 -18.52 6.02 15.35
CA HIS A 187 -18.41 6.42 13.94
C HIS A 187 -17.27 7.44 13.75
N ILE A 188 -17.22 8.48 14.59
CA ILE A 188 -16.15 9.50 14.56
C ILE A 188 -14.78 8.85 14.80
N ILE A 189 -14.68 7.93 15.76
CA ILE A 189 -13.43 7.17 15.99
C ILE A 189 -13.03 6.41 14.73
N GLY A 190 -13.96 5.73 14.06
CA GLY A 190 -13.69 5.01 12.81
C GLY A 190 -13.16 5.93 11.71
N VAL A 191 -13.76 7.10 11.53
CA VAL A 191 -13.31 8.12 10.57
C VAL A 191 -11.90 8.63 10.90
N LEU A 192 -11.67 9.05 12.15
CA LEU A 192 -10.38 9.57 12.59
C LEU A 192 -9.26 8.52 12.48
N CYS A 193 -9.55 7.27 12.88
CA CYS A 193 -8.62 6.16 12.72
C CYS A 193 -8.30 5.90 11.24
N THR A 194 -9.28 5.97 10.34
CA THR A 194 -9.05 5.70 8.90
C THR A 194 -8.27 6.84 8.22
N ILE A 195 -8.54 8.10 8.56
CA ILE A 195 -7.75 9.26 8.08
C ILE A 195 -6.33 9.17 8.61
N GLY A 196 -6.17 8.91 9.92
CA GLY A 196 -4.85 8.79 10.55
C GLY A 196 -4.04 7.63 9.99
N ALA A 197 -4.67 6.47 9.76
CA ALA A 197 -4.04 5.35 9.08
C ALA A 197 -3.60 5.72 7.65
N SER A 198 -4.44 6.46 6.92
CA SER A 198 -4.10 6.94 5.56
C SER A 198 -2.89 7.87 5.55
N ALA A 199 -2.74 8.72 6.57
CA ALA A 199 -1.55 9.53 6.74
C ALA A 199 -0.31 8.67 7.08
N ILE A 200 -0.43 7.74 8.03
CA ILE A 200 0.68 6.87 8.43
C ILE A 200 1.13 5.97 7.28
N TYR A 201 0.20 5.43 6.50
CA TYR A 201 0.49 4.61 5.32
C TYR A 201 1.28 5.40 4.28
N SER A 202 0.86 6.63 3.95
CA SER A 202 1.60 7.49 3.03
C SER A 202 2.98 7.88 3.58
N LEU A 203 3.09 8.10 4.90
CA LEU A 203 4.39 8.33 5.56
C LEU A 203 5.30 7.09 5.47
N LEU A 204 4.75 5.88 5.68
CA LEU A 204 5.47 4.62 5.51
C LEU A 204 6.04 4.51 4.08
N LEU A 205 5.23 4.81 3.05
CA LEU A 205 5.70 4.81 1.67
C LEU A 205 6.86 5.79 1.46
N SER A 206 6.75 7.03 1.94
CA SER A 206 7.83 8.01 1.81
C SER A 206 9.11 7.60 2.57
N LEU A 207 8.98 7.06 3.78
CA LEU A 207 10.13 6.57 4.56
C LEU A 207 10.81 5.35 3.92
N MET A 208 10.03 4.44 3.31
CA MET A 208 10.59 3.34 2.53
C MET A 208 11.39 3.86 1.34
N GLN A 209 10.82 4.79 0.56
CA GLN A 209 11.52 5.44 -0.56
C GLN A 209 12.80 6.14 -0.11
N LEU A 210 12.76 6.90 0.99
CA LEU A 210 13.94 7.54 1.55
C LEU A 210 15.01 6.53 1.97
N THR A 211 14.61 5.40 2.57
CA THR A 211 15.54 4.34 2.97
C THR A 211 16.24 3.74 1.75
N PHE A 212 15.51 3.49 0.66
CA PHE A 212 16.12 3.03 -0.60
C PHE A 212 17.11 4.04 -1.17
N GLN A 213 16.74 5.32 -1.22
CA GLN A 213 17.58 6.37 -1.81
C GLN A 213 18.82 6.72 -0.98
N LYS A 214 18.70 6.76 0.36
CA LYS A 214 19.75 7.29 1.24
C LYS A 214 20.57 6.21 1.93
N VAL A 215 19.95 5.08 2.29
CA VAL A 215 20.58 4.04 3.13
C VAL A 215 21.02 2.85 2.30
N LEU A 216 20.07 2.21 1.61
CA LEU A 216 20.33 0.99 0.83
C LEU A 216 21.07 1.31 -0.48
N LYS A 217 20.78 2.47 -1.09
CA LYS A 217 21.33 2.93 -2.38
C LYS A 217 21.19 1.91 -3.52
N LYS A 218 20.26 0.96 -3.36
CA LYS A 218 19.98 -0.15 -4.26
C LYS A 218 18.47 -0.42 -4.22
N GLU A 219 17.82 -0.34 -5.37
CA GLU A 219 16.39 -0.63 -5.57
C GLU A 219 16.20 -1.93 -6.36
N THR A 220 16.78 -3.03 -5.87
CA THR A 220 16.62 -4.34 -6.50
C THR A 220 15.41 -5.09 -5.95
N PHE A 221 14.87 -6.04 -6.73
CA PHE A 221 13.67 -6.80 -6.37
C PHE A 221 13.84 -7.50 -5.02
N SER A 222 14.99 -8.12 -4.81
CA SER A 222 15.32 -8.80 -3.56
C SER A 222 15.39 -7.82 -2.39
N VAL A 223 15.98 -6.63 -2.55
CA VAL A 223 16.11 -5.64 -1.48
C VAL A 223 14.74 -5.05 -1.09
N VAL A 224 13.85 -4.82 -2.06
CA VAL A 224 12.48 -4.36 -1.80
C VAL A 224 11.67 -5.43 -1.05
N LEU A 225 11.74 -6.68 -1.50
CA LEU A 225 11.08 -7.79 -0.79
C LEU A 225 11.66 -8.04 0.60
N GLU A 226 12.98 -7.95 0.75
CA GLU A 226 13.65 -8.13 2.04
C GLU A 226 13.17 -7.11 3.07
N MET A 227 13.11 -5.83 2.68
CA MET A 227 12.55 -4.76 3.51
C MET A 227 11.09 -5.03 3.88
N GLN A 228 10.26 -5.46 2.92
CA GLN A 228 8.86 -5.81 3.15
C GLN A 228 8.70 -7.00 4.11
N ILE A 229 9.53 -8.03 3.97
CA ILE A 229 9.51 -9.23 4.82
C ILE A 229 9.87 -8.86 6.26
N TYR A 230 10.97 -8.14 6.49
CA TYR A 230 11.40 -7.81 7.84
C TYR A 230 10.47 -6.81 8.54
N THR A 231 9.93 -5.83 7.81
CA THR A 231 8.93 -4.91 8.37
C THR A 231 7.64 -5.64 8.73
N SER A 232 7.18 -6.57 7.87
CA SER A 232 6.00 -7.40 8.15
C SER A 232 6.23 -8.39 9.30
N LEU A 233 7.44 -8.94 9.44
CA LEU A 233 7.83 -9.79 10.58
C LEU A 233 7.73 -9.01 11.89
N VAL A 234 8.36 -7.83 11.97
CA VAL A 234 8.31 -6.98 13.15
C VAL A 234 6.87 -6.58 13.47
N ALA A 235 6.10 -6.18 12.44
CA ALA A 235 4.69 -5.82 12.61
C ALA A 235 3.88 -7.01 13.17
N SER A 236 4.06 -8.20 12.61
CA SER A 236 3.39 -9.42 13.08
C SER A 236 3.73 -9.73 14.54
N CYS A 237 5.02 -9.64 14.92
CA CYS A 237 5.44 -9.81 16.30
C CYS A 237 4.80 -8.78 17.24
N ALA A 238 4.77 -7.50 16.84
CA ALA A 238 4.12 -6.45 17.62
C ALA A 238 2.60 -6.71 17.77
N CYS A 239 1.94 -7.19 16.72
CA CYS A 239 0.52 -7.56 16.77
C CYS A 239 0.27 -8.76 17.69
N VAL A 240 1.13 -9.77 17.67
CA VAL A 240 1.06 -10.91 18.59
C VAL A 240 1.24 -10.45 20.04
N VAL A 241 2.22 -9.59 20.32
CA VAL A 241 2.41 -9.00 21.65
C VAL A 241 1.17 -8.22 22.08
N GLY A 242 0.58 -7.42 21.18
CA GLY A 242 -0.66 -6.69 21.43
C GLY A 242 -1.86 -7.61 21.72
N LEU A 243 -2.00 -8.70 20.95
CA LEU A 243 -3.05 -9.72 21.15
C LEU A 243 -2.95 -10.38 22.53
N PHE A 244 -1.73 -10.71 22.97
CA PHE A 244 -1.51 -11.28 24.31
C PHE A 244 -1.69 -10.24 25.42
N ALA A 245 -1.14 -9.03 25.25
CA ALA A 245 -1.19 -7.98 26.26
C ALA A 245 -2.61 -7.41 26.47
N SER A 246 -3.45 -7.39 25.43
CA SER A 246 -4.85 -6.98 25.52
C SER A 246 -5.77 -8.03 26.15
N GLY A 247 -5.32 -9.29 26.23
CA GLY A 247 -6.15 -10.41 26.69
C GLY A 247 -7.15 -10.93 25.66
N GLU A 248 -7.20 -10.35 24.44
CA GLU A 248 -8.10 -10.79 23.36
C GLU A 248 -7.89 -12.26 22.97
N TRP A 249 -6.69 -12.80 23.20
CA TRP A 249 -6.39 -14.21 22.94
C TRP A 249 -7.30 -15.19 23.71
N HIS A 250 -7.77 -14.82 24.91
CA HIS A 250 -8.68 -15.67 25.69
C HIS A 250 -10.08 -15.77 25.07
N THR A 251 -10.51 -14.74 24.34
CA THR A 251 -11.86 -14.66 23.77
C THR A 251 -11.95 -15.23 22.36
N LEU A 252 -10.82 -15.50 21.69
CA LEU A 252 -10.79 -16.00 20.31
C LEU A 252 -11.56 -17.31 20.10
N HIS A 253 -11.50 -18.24 21.07
CA HIS A 253 -12.23 -19.49 20.95
C HIS A 253 -13.75 -19.28 20.98
N GLY A 254 -14.22 -18.41 21.88
CA GLY A 254 -15.63 -18.02 21.95
C GLY A 254 -16.07 -17.23 20.71
N GLU A 255 -15.23 -16.34 20.23
CA GLU A 255 -15.48 -15.60 18.99
C GLU A 255 -15.63 -16.55 17.79
N MET A 256 -14.77 -17.55 17.69
CA MET A 256 -14.82 -18.56 16.62
C MET A 256 -16.06 -19.46 16.73
N SER A 257 -16.50 -19.82 17.94
CA SER A 257 -17.72 -20.61 18.14
C SER A 257 -18.98 -19.81 17.85
N ASP A 258 -18.98 -18.53 18.20
CA ASP A 258 -20.14 -17.64 18.12
C ASP A 258 -20.24 -16.94 16.74
N PHE A 259 -19.23 -17.13 15.89
CA PHE A 259 -19.21 -16.60 14.53
C PHE A 259 -20.44 -17.10 13.76
N ARG A 260 -21.25 -16.17 13.25
CA ARG A 260 -22.59 -16.47 12.70
C ARG A 260 -22.57 -17.45 11.52
N LYS A 261 -21.45 -17.55 10.81
CA LYS A 261 -21.24 -18.48 9.66
C LYS A 261 -20.49 -19.76 10.04
N GLY A 262 -20.19 -19.95 11.33
CA GLY A 262 -19.47 -21.10 11.89
C GLY A 262 -17.95 -20.94 11.90
N GLY A 263 -17.28 -21.75 12.73
CA GLY A 263 -15.83 -21.66 12.93
C GLY A 263 -14.99 -21.92 11.67
N LEU A 264 -15.42 -22.77 10.75
CA LEU A 264 -14.69 -22.95 9.48
C LEU A 264 -14.70 -21.66 8.64
N ALA A 265 -15.83 -20.97 8.59
CA ALA A 265 -15.93 -19.69 7.87
C ALA A 265 -15.05 -18.64 8.54
N TYR A 266 -15.00 -18.59 9.87
CA TYR A 266 -14.10 -17.72 10.62
C TYR A 266 -12.63 -17.89 10.19
N VAL A 267 -12.12 -19.12 10.23
CA VAL A 267 -10.74 -19.42 9.84
C VAL A 267 -10.49 -19.10 8.38
N MET A 268 -11.42 -19.46 7.49
CA MET A 268 -11.30 -19.16 6.06
C MET A 268 -11.27 -17.65 5.79
N THR A 269 -12.07 -16.87 6.51
CA THR A 269 -12.06 -15.40 6.39
C THR A 269 -10.70 -14.84 6.78
N LEU A 270 -10.14 -15.24 7.93
CA LEU A 270 -8.84 -14.77 8.38
C LEU A 270 -7.71 -15.18 7.41
N VAL A 271 -7.68 -16.44 6.98
CA VAL A 271 -6.66 -16.96 6.06
C VAL A 271 -6.71 -16.24 4.72
N TRP A 272 -7.90 -16.13 4.10
CA TRP A 272 -8.02 -15.47 2.81
C TRP A 272 -7.77 -13.97 2.88
N THR A 273 -8.08 -13.31 4.01
CA THR A 273 -7.69 -11.92 4.24
C THR A 273 -6.17 -11.79 4.25
N ALA A 274 -5.47 -12.68 4.96
CA ALA A 274 -4.01 -12.67 5.02
C ALA A 274 -3.39 -12.89 3.64
N VAL A 275 -3.88 -13.91 2.91
CA VAL A 275 -3.42 -14.21 1.54
C VAL A 275 -3.68 -13.04 0.59
N ALA A 276 -4.86 -12.40 0.67
CA ALA A 276 -5.21 -11.26 -0.18
C ALA A 276 -4.26 -10.07 0.02
N TRP A 277 -3.92 -9.72 1.28
CA TRP A 277 -2.94 -8.67 1.57
C TRP A 277 -1.55 -8.98 1.02
N GLN A 278 -1.11 -10.24 1.09
CA GLN A 278 0.19 -10.63 0.57
C GLN A 278 0.21 -10.68 -0.95
N LEU A 279 -0.85 -11.17 -1.60
CA LEU A 279 -0.99 -11.12 -3.06
C LEU A 279 -0.89 -9.69 -3.57
N THR A 280 -1.54 -8.74 -2.89
CA THR A 280 -1.39 -7.32 -3.14
C THR A 280 0.05 -6.85 -3.02
N SER A 281 0.76 -7.21 -1.95
CA SER A 281 2.16 -6.82 -1.75
C SER A 281 3.05 -7.35 -2.89
N VAL A 282 2.94 -8.63 -3.22
CA VAL A 282 3.67 -9.25 -4.34
C VAL A 282 3.34 -8.57 -5.66
N ALA A 283 2.07 -8.23 -5.90
CA ALA A 283 1.64 -7.56 -7.12
C ALA A 283 2.22 -6.15 -7.26
N VAL A 284 2.24 -5.35 -6.19
CA VAL A 284 2.83 -4.01 -6.19
C VAL A 284 4.31 -4.10 -6.54
N VAL A 285 5.06 -4.95 -5.84
CA VAL A 285 6.49 -5.16 -6.11
C VAL A 285 6.69 -5.69 -7.53
N GLY A 286 5.91 -6.69 -7.94
CA GLY A 286 5.94 -7.24 -9.30
C GLY A 286 5.78 -6.17 -10.38
N LEU A 287 4.80 -5.27 -10.25
CA LEU A 287 4.58 -4.19 -11.21
C LEU A 287 5.71 -3.16 -11.24
N ILE A 288 6.33 -2.86 -10.09
CA ILE A 288 7.49 -1.95 -10.02
C ILE A 288 8.62 -2.48 -10.91
N PHE A 289 8.90 -3.78 -10.84
CA PHE A 289 10.01 -4.40 -11.56
C PHE A 289 9.66 -4.83 -12.99
N LEU A 290 8.40 -5.23 -13.25
CA LEU A 290 7.96 -5.62 -14.59
C LEU A 290 7.70 -4.43 -15.50
N VAL A 291 7.33 -3.27 -14.95
CA VAL A 291 6.97 -2.10 -15.75
C VAL A 291 7.69 -0.86 -15.25
N SER A 292 7.28 -0.34 -14.08
CA SER A 292 7.90 0.80 -13.42
C SER A 292 7.17 1.10 -12.11
N ALA A 293 7.83 1.86 -11.21
CA ALA A 293 7.20 2.36 -9.98
C ALA A 293 5.96 3.24 -10.27
N LEU A 294 6.03 4.06 -11.31
CA LEU A 294 4.93 4.91 -11.73
C LEU A 294 3.70 4.10 -12.16
N TYR A 295 3.92 3.06 -12.98
CA TYR A 295 2.83 2.20 -13.45
C TYR A 295 2.19 1.45 -12.28
N SER A 296 3.00 0.90 -11.38
CA SER A 296 2.52 0.22 -10.17
C SER A 296 1.64 1.15 -9.31
N ASN A 297 2.06 2.41 -9.15
CA ASN A 297 1.29 3.42 -8.42
C ASN A 297 -0.05 3.78 -9.10
N VAL A 298 -0.06 3.89 -10.43
CA VAL A 298 -1.29 4.12 -11.21
C VAL A 298 -2.28 2.96 -11.03
N ILE A 299 -1.82 1.72 -11.17
CA ILE A 299 -2.69 0.54 -10.98
C ILE A 299 -3.16 0.43 -9.52
N SER A 300 -2.31 0.74 -8.55
CA SER A 300 -2.69 0.77 -7.13
C SER A 300 -3.77 1.81 -6.85
N THR A 301 -3.67 2.98 -7.48
CA THR A 301 -4.70 4.03 -7.41
C THR A 301 -6.02 3.56 -8.01
N VAL A 302 -5.97 2.84 -9.14
CA VAL A 302 -7.17 2.24 -9.74
C VAL A 302 -7.78 1.18 -8.82
N ALA A 303 -6.95 0.35 -8.17
CA ALA A 303 -7.44 -0.65 -7.21
C ALA A 303 -8.19 0.02 -6.04
N LEU A 304 -7.65 1.11 -5.48
CA LEU A 304 -8.32 1.91 -4.44
C LEU A 304 -9.65 2.50 -4.92
N ALA A 305 -9.77 2.87 -6.20
CA ALA A 305 -11.01 3.36 -6.79
C ALA A 305 -12.07 2.27 -6.98
N VAL A 306 -11.63 1.03 -7.25
CA VAL A 306 -12.51 -0.13 -7.45
C VAL A 306 -13.04 -0.66 -6.13
N THR A 307 -12.27 -0.58 -5.04
CA THR A 307 -12.65 -1.18 -3.75
C THR A 307 -14.01 -0.68 -3.20
N PRO A 308 -14.33 0.63 -3.16
CA PRO A 308 -15.65 1.10 -2.73
C PRO A 308 -16.81 0.52 -3.55
N ILE A 309 -16.62 0.37 -4.87
CA ILE A 309 -17.62 -0.18 -5.79
C ILE A 309 -17.81 -1.68 -5.52
N ALA A 310 -16.73 -2.42 -5.34
CA ALA A 310 -16.77 -3.84 -5.00
C ALA A 310 -17.45 -4.07 -3.64
N ALA A 311 -17.12 -3.26 -2.64
CA ALA A 311 -17.75 -3.30 -1.32
C ALA A 311 -19.26 -3.03 -1.40
N LEU A 312 -19.68 -2.05 -2.18
CA LEU A 312 -21.08 -1.73 -2.42
C LEU A 312 -21.84 -2.90 -3.05
N ILE A 313 -21.26 -3.55 -4.06
CA ILE A 313 -21.90 -4.68 -4.74
C ILE A 313 -22.07 -5.87 -3.79
N VAL A 314 -21.07 -6.14 -2.93
CA VAL A 314 -21.08 -7.32 -2.05
C VAL A 314 -21.95 -7.13 -0.81
N PHE A 315 -21.87 -5.96 -0.16
CA PHE A 315 -22.60 -5.69 1.08
C PHE A 315 -23.95 -5.01 0.86
N HIS A 316 -24.25 -4.59 -0.37
CA HIS A 316 -25.44 -3.79 -0.70
C HIS A 316 -25.55 -2.54 0.21
N ASP A 317 -24.40 -1.92 0.49
CA ASP A 317 -24.30 -0.71 1.31
C ASP A 317 -25.26 0.38 0.77
N LYS A 318 -26.03 1.00 1.65
CA LYS A 318 -26.96 2.06 1.28
C LYS A 318 -26.18 3.28 0.75
N MET A 319 -26.39 3.62 -0.52
CA MET A 319 -25.78 4.79 -1.17
C MET A 319 -26.66 6.02 -0.99
N ASN A 320 -26.32 6.85 -0.01
CA ASN A 320 -26.89 8.20 0.08
C ASN A 320 -26.24 9.12 -0.96
N GLY A 321 -26.90 10.23 -1.32
CA GLY A 321 -26.40 11.19 -2.32
C GLY A 321 -25.00 11.71 -1.99
N VAL A 322 -24.67 11.86 -0.71
CA VAL A 322 -23.35 12.30 -0.25
C VAL A 322 -22.26 11.27 -0.54
N LYS A 323 -22.52 9.97 -0.35
CA LYS A 323 -21.59 8.89 -0.72
C LYS A 323 -21.33 8.86 -2.22
N ILE A 324 -22.38 9.06 -3.02
CA ILE A 324 -22.28 9.10 -4.49
C ILE A 324 -21.38 10.28 -4.92
N ILE A 325 -21.65 11.48 -4.38
CA ILE A 325 -20.84 12.66 -4.68
C ILE A 325 -19.38 12.45 -4.25
N SER A 326 -19.15 11.88 -3.07
CA SER A 326 -17.81 11.59 -2.55
C SER A 326 -17.05 10.60 -3.44
N MET A 327 -17.74 9.55 -3.92
CA MET A 327 -17.18 8.57 -4.85
C MET A 327 -16.81 9.21 -6.20
N LEU A 328 -17.68 10.06 -6.76
CA LEU A 328 -17.40 10.78 -8.00
C LEU A 328 -16.21 11.75 -7.86
N LEU A 329 -16.12 12.46 -6.72
CA LEU A 329 -14.97 13.31 -6.40
C LEU A 329 -13.68 12.51 -6.25
N ALA A 330 -13.72 11.36 -5.56
CA ALA A 330 -12.56 10.47 -5.45
C ALA A 330 -12.09 9.98 -6.83
N LEU A 331 -13.02 9.55 -7.70
CA LEU A 331 -12.72 9.14 -9.08
C LEU A 331 -12.10 10.28 -9.90
N TRP A 332 -12.60 11.51 -9.74
CA TRP A 332 -11.99 12.69 -10.36
C TRP A 332 -10.56 12.92 -9.85
N GLY A 333 -10.36 12.86 -8.53
CA GLY A 333 -9.05 13.01 -7.89
C GLY A 333 -8.05 11.98 -8.41
N PHE A 334 -8.46 10.71 -8.49
CA PHE A 334 -7.68 9.61 -9.05
C PHE A 334 -7.32 9.85 -10.52
N SER A 335 -8.30 10.26 -11.34
CA SER A 335 -8.07 10.55 -12.76
C SER A 335 -7.06 11.69 -12.95
N SER A 336 -7.16 12.74 -12.15
CA SER A 336 -6.22 13.88 -12.17
C SER A 336 -4.80 13.46 -11.77
N TYR A 337 -4.68 12.60 -10.75
CA TYR A 337 -3.39 12.08 -10.29
C TYR A 337 -2.71 11.20 -11.35
N ILE A 338 -3.47 10.28 -11.96
CA ILE A 338 -2.97 9.40 -13.03
C ILE A 338 -2.51 10.21 -14.24
N TYR A 339 -3.31 11.22 -14.64
CA TYR A 339 -2.96 12.08 -15.77
C TYR A 339 -1.67 12.86 -15.53
N GLN A 340 -1.46 13.37 -14.32
CA GLN A 340 -0.24 14.08 -13.97
C GLN A 340 0.99 13.16 -13.97
N ASN A 341 0.87 11.98 -13.38
CA ASN A 341 1.92 10.96 -13.41
C ASN A 341 2.34 10.65 -14.85
N TYR A 342 1.38 10.53 -15.76
CA TYR A 342 1.65 10.34 -17.19
C TYR A 342 2.42 11.52 -17.82
N LEU A 343 2.06 12.76 -17.49
CA LEU A 343 2.77 13.95 -17.98
C LEU A 343 4.22 14.03 -17.47
N ASP A 344 4.45 13.69 -16.19
CA ASP A 344 5.77 13.72 -15.59
C ASP A 344 6.70 12.67 -16.21
N ASP A 345 6.19 11.48 -16.52
CA ASP A 345 6.93 10.44 -17.26
C ASP A 345 7.32 10.89 -18.66
N LEU A 346 6.38 11.49 -19.41
CA LEU A 346 6.66 12.01 -20.74
C LEU A 346 7.76 13.08 -20.71
N LYS A 347 7.75 13.95 -19.69
CA LYS A 347 8.76 14.98 -19.50
C LYS A 347 10.11 14.36 -19.14
N ALA A 348 10.15 13.37 -18.25
CA ALA A 348 11.37 12.66 -17.89
C ALA A 348 12.01 11.95 -19.09
N ARG A 349 11.21 11.25 -19.90
CA ARG A 349 11.68 10.60 -21.14
C ARG A 349 12.23 11.59 -22.16
N ARG A 350 11.58 12.74 -22.32
CA ARG A 350 12.05 13.80 -23.24
C ARG A 350 13.40 14.37 -22.78
N ILE A 351 13.57 14.61 -21.48
CA ILE A 351 14.84 15.08 -20.91
C ILE A 351 15.95 14.03 -21.13
N ALA A 352 15.67 12.76 -20.88
CA ALA A 352 16.62 11.67 -21.11
C ALA A 352 17.06 11.60 -22.58
N ALA A 353 16.11 11.63 -23.52
CA ALA A 353 16.41 11.64 -24.95
C ALA A 353 17.24 12.87 -25.39
N SER A 354 16.99 14.04 -24.80
CA SER A 354 17.76 15.25 -25.10
C SER A 354 19.20 15.20 -24.57
N LYS A 355 19.44 14.55 -23.43
CA LYS A 355 20.80 14.36 -22.88
C LYS A 355 21.61 13.39 -23.76
N THR A 356 21.02 12.26 -24.14
CA THR A 356 21.69 11.28 -25.02
C THR A 356 22.09 11.88 -26.36
N HIS A 357 21.30 12.81 -26.91
CA HIS A 357 21.62 13.52 -28.15
C HIS A 357 22.74 14.57 -27.98
N ASN A 358 22.85 15.21 -26.82
CA ASN A 358 23.93 16.18 -26.56
C ASN A 358 25.26 15.50 -26.24
N ASP A 359 25.25 14.31 -25.63
CA ASP A 359 26.46 13.56 -25.30
C ASP A 359 27.04 12.78 -26.51
N SER A 360 26.31 12.72 -27.63
CA SER A 360 26.72 12.05 -28.87
C SER A 360 27.12 13.01 -30.01
N CYS A 361 27.22 14.32 -29.70
CA CYS A 361 27.57 15.37 -30.65
C CYS A 361 28.98 15.93 -30.39
#